data_AF-A0A960YH11-F1
#
_entry.id   AF-A0A960YH11-F1
#
_cell.length_a   1.000
_cell.length_b   1.000
_cell.length_c   1.000
_cell.angle_alpha   90.00
_cell.angle_beta   90.00
_cell.angle_gamma   90.00
#
_symmetry.space_group_name_H-M   'P 1'
#
loop_
_entity.id
_entity.type
_entity.pdbx_description
1 polymer ?
#
loop_
_entity_poly.entity_id
_entity_poly.type
_entity_poly.pdbx_seq_one_letter_code
_entity_poly.pdbx_strand_id
1 'polypeptide(L)'
;VIQRLQAAASENPDMEEKMYAEDEYIKALIDRDNSIAFLSGILEENKKVLEENKKVLEENKKVLEEKDKALKEKNCLILELAGTLLSAGLPIAEVSKKTGLPPEELERL
;
A
#
# COMPACT_ATOMS: atom_id res chain seq x y z
N VAL A 1 7.66 -0.14 -49.28
CA VAL A 1 6.66 -1.18 -49.62
C VAL A 1 6.34 -1.17 -51.11
N ILE A 2 5.73 -0.10 -51.67
CA ILE A 2 5.38 -0.02 -53.12
C ILE A 2 6.56 -0.28 -54.07
N GLN A 3 7.73 0.35 -53.84
CA GLN A 3 8.91 0.13 -54.70
C GLN A 3 9.56 -1.27 -54.54
N ARG A 4 9.39 -1.93 -53.38
CA ARG A 4 9.89 -3.30 -53.17
C ARG A 4 8.97 -4.34 -53.83
N LEU A 5 7.66 -4.13 -53.72
CA LEU A 5 6.64 -4.97 -54.36
C LEU A 5 6.74 -4.93 -55.89
N GLN A 6 6.95 -3.73 -56.48
CA GLN A 6 7.08 -3.57 -57.93
C GLN A 6 8.31 -4.29 -58.52
N ALA A 7 9.42 -4.36 -57.78
CA ALA A 7 10.63 -5.07 -58.19
C ALA A 7 10.51 -6.59 -58.03
N ALA A 8 9.83 -7.08 -56.99
CA ALA A 8 9.64 -8.52 -56.76
C ALA A 8 8.61 -9.15 -57.72
N ALA A 9 7.51 -8.44 -58.00
CA ALA A 9 6.41 -8.94 -58.83
C ALA A 9 6.78 -9.15 -60.31
N SER A 10 7.85 -8.52 -60.79
CA SER A 10 8.30 -8.63 -62.19
C SER A 10 9.31 -9.76 -62.44
N GLU A 11 9.94 -10.31 -61.39
CA GLU A 11 11.02 -11.29 -61.55
C GLU A 11 10.81 -12.64 -60.82
N ASN A 12 9.99 -12.75 -59.75
CA ASN A 12 9.81 -14.04 -59.07
C ASN A 12 8.56 -14.14 -58.15
N PRO A 13 7.54 -14.98 -58.45
CA PRO A 13 6.32 -15.10 -57.63
C PRO A 13 6.56 -15.61 -56.19
N ASP A 14 7.61 -16.39 -55.95
CA ASP A 14 8.04 -16.84 -54.61
C ASP A 14 8.53 -15.66 -53.73
N MET A 15 8.96 -14.56 -54.34
CA MET A 15 9.41 -13.37 -53.63
C MET A 15 8.25 -12.53 -53.08
N GLU A 16 7.13 -12.50 -53.79
CA GLU A 16 5.93 -11.76 -53.37
C GLU A 16 5.31 -12.41 -52.12
N GLU A 17 5.16 -13.73 -52.09
CA GLU A 17 4.65 -14.48 -50.93
C GLU A 17 5.54 -14.30 -49.69
N LYS A 18 6.87 -14.31 -49.88
CA LYS A 18 7.84 -14.03 -48.81
C LYS A 18 7.71 -12.61 -48.26
N MET A 19 7.54 -11.61 -49.13
CA MET A 19 7.35 -10.23 -48.70
C MET A 19 6.06 -10.05 -47.89
N TYR A 20 4.96 -10.70 -48.28
CA TYR A 20 3.72 -10.67 -47.51
C TYR A 20 3.89 -11.31 -46.12
N ALA A 21 4.56 -12.45 -46.04
CA ALA A 21 4.85 -13.10 -44.77
C ALA A 21 5.76 -12.23 -43.87
N GLU A 22 6.75 -11.55 -44.45
CA GLU A 22 7.62 -10.60 -43.73
C GLU A 22 6.81 -9.40 -43.18
N ASP A 23 5.92 -8.81 -43.99
CA ASP A 23 5.09 -7.67 -43.57
C ASP A 23 4.13 -8.06 -42.42
N GLU A 24 3.53 -9.25 -42.46
CA GLU A 24 2.70 -9.77 -41.36
C GLU A 24 3.51 -9.99 -40.08
N TYR A 25 4.71 -10.56 -40.19
CA TYR A 25 5.60 -10.77 -39.05
C TYR A 25 6.04 -9.44 -38.43
N ILE A 26 6.40 -8.45 -39.26
CA ILE A 26 6.74 -7.10 -38.80
C ILE A 26 5.57 -6.45 -38.07
N LYS A 27 4.35 -6.57 -38.60
CA LYS A 27 3.14 -6.05 -37.94
C LYS A 27 2.93 -6.69 -36.57
N ALA A 28 3.05 -8.01 -36.47
CA ALA A 28 2.91 -8.73 -35.20
C ALA A 28 3.99 -8.31 -34.17
N LEU A 29 5.22 -8.04 -34.62
CA LEU A 29 6.28 -7.51 -33.75
C LEU A 29 5.94 -6.11 -33.22
N ILE A 30 5.45 -5.22 -34.09
CA ILE A 30 5.05 -3.86 -33.70
C ILE A 30 3.91 -3.91 -32.67
N ASP A 31 2.89 -4.75 -32.92
CA ASP A 31 1.76 -4.91 -32.00
C ASP A 31 2.20 -5.44 -30.62
N ARG A 32 3.16 -6.38 -30.62
CA ARG A 32 3.76 -6.90 -29.38
C ARG A 32 4.55 -5.82 -28.64
N ASP A 33 5.39 -5.06 -29.34
CA ASP A 33 6.22 -4.03 -28.73
C ASP A 33 5.35 -2.90 -28.14
N ASN A 34 4.28 -2.51 -28.84
CA ASN A 34 3.27 -1.59 -28.32
C ASN A 34 2.60 -2.13 -27.05
N SER A 35 2.26 -3.43 -27.02
CA SER A 35 1.68 -4.08 -25.84
C SER A 35 2.65 -4.12 -24.66
N ILE A 36 3.93 -4.38 -24.92
CA ILE A 36 4.99 -4.36 -23.90
C ILE A 36 5.16 -2.96 -23.33
N ALA A 37 5.19 -1.93 -24.18
CA ALA A 37 5.30 -0.54 -23.75
C ALA A 37 4.11 -0.13 -22.86
N PHE A 38 2.89 -0.50 -23.27
CA PHE A 38 1.68 -0.24 -22.50
C PHE A 38 1.71 -0.92 -21.11
N LEU A 39 2.05 -2.21 -21.05
CA LEU A 39 2.15 -2.94 -19.79
C LEU A 39 3.27 -2.40 -18.89
N SER A 40 4.38 -1.96 -19.49
CA SER A 40 5.48 -1.33 -18.75
C SER A 40 5.04 0.00 -18.12
N GLY A 41 4.20 0.78 -18.80
CA GLY A 41 3.58 1.99 -18.26
C GLY A 41 2.70 1.69 -17.04
N ILE A 42 1.80 0.71 -17.16
CA ILE A 42 0.95 0.27 -16.04
C ILE A 42 1.79 -0.20 -14.85
N LEU A 43 2.87 -0.96 -15.12
CA LEU A 43 3.74 -1.45 -14.05
C LEU A 43 4.41 -0.30 -13.29
N GLU A 44 4.82 0.75 -13.98
CA GLU A 44 5.43 1.92 -13.37
C GLU A 44 4.44 2.74 -12.53
N GLU A 45 3.21 2.90 -13.01
CA GLU A 45 2.12 3.51 -12.23
C GLU A 45 1.82 2.71 -10.96
N ASN A 46 1.71 1.39 -11.07
CA ASN A 46 1.49 0.51 -9.93
C ASN A 46 2.62 0.59 -8.90
N LYS A 47 3.88 0.73 -9.33
CA LYS A 47 5.02 0.94 -8.42
C LYS A 47 4.90 2.25 -7.66
N LYS A 48 4.49 3.33 -8.31
CA LYS A 48 4.29 4.64 -7.66
C LYS A 48 3.20 4.57 -6.60
N VAL A 49 2.05 3.98 -6.95
CA VAL A 49 0.94 3.76 -6.00
C VAL A 49 1.39 2.89 -4.81
N LEU A 50 2.16 1.84 -5.07
CA LEU A 50 2.69 0.99 -3.99
C LEU A 50 3.61 1.77 -3.05
N GLU A 51 4.45 2.66 -3.57
CA GLU A 51 5.35 3.49 -2.78
C GLU A 51 4.59 4.52 -1.93
N GLU A 52 3.54 5.13 -2.49
CA GLU A 52 2.62 6.01 -1.74
C GLU A 52 1.92 5.25 -0.61
N ASN A 53 1.40 4.05 -0.89
CA ASN A 53 0.76 3.22 0.12
C ASN A 53 1.71 2.83 1.26
N LYS A 54 3.00 2.57 0.97
CA LYS A 54 4.01 2.31 2.00
C LYS A 54 4.22 3.52 2.92
N LYS A 55 4.28 4.74 2.34
CA LYS A 55 4.42 5.97 3.14
C LYS A 55 3.23 6.18 4.06
N VAL A 56 2.01 6.00 3.55
CA VAL A 56 0.78 6.09 4.37
C VAL A 56 0.78 5.04 5.49
N LEU A 57 1.26 3.83 5.21
CA LEU A 57 1.35 2.77 6.22
C LEU A 57 2.35 3.12 7.34
N GLU A 58 3.51 3.67 6.98
CA GLU A 58 4.52 4.17 7.94
C GLU A 58 3.96 5.30 8.82
N GLU A 59 3.22 6.25 8.25
CA GLU A 59 2.56 7.33 9.00
C GLU A 59 1.51 6.78 9.96
N ASN A 60 0.65 5.86 9.51
CA ASN A 60 -0.35 5.21 10.36
C ASN A 60 0.29 4.45 11.53
N LYS A 61 1.43 3.81 11.29
CA LYS A 61 2.17 3.11 12.35
C LYS A 61 2.66 4.08 13.42
N LYS A 62 3.23 5.23 13.03
CA LYS A 62 3.65 6.28 13.99
C LYS A 62 2.48 6.81 14.81
N VAL A 63 1.34 7.07 14.17
CA VAL A 63 0.12 7.53 14.87
C VAL A 63 -0.39 6.48 15.87
N LEU A 64 -0.30 5.19 15.54
CA LEU A 64 -0.64 4.12 16.46
C LEU A 64 0.33 4.07 17.66
N GLU A 65 1.63 4.17 17.42
CA GLU A 65 2.65 4.22 18.48
C GLU A 65 2.44 5.41 19.44
N GLU A 66 2.11 6.58 18.90
CA GLU A 66 1.76 7.77 19.70
C GLU A 66 0.49 7.56 20.53
N LYS A 67 -0.55 6.93 19.95
CA LYS A 67 -1.78 6.61 20.67
C LYS A 67 -1.55 5.60 21.79
N ASP A 68 -0.75 4.58 21.54
CA ASP A 68 -0.38 3.60 22.57
C ASP A 68 0.38 4.24 23.71
N LYS A 69 1.30 5.17 23.40
CA LYS A 69 2.03 5.94 24.42
C LYS A 69 1.08 6.80 25.25
N ALA A 70 0.20 7.56 24.60
CA ALA A 70 -0.78 8.41 25.27
C ALA A 70 -1.74 7.59 26.15
N LEU A 71 -2.14 6.40 25.71
CA LEU A 71 -2.99 5.50 26.49
C LEU A 71 -2.26 4.97 27.73
N LYS A 72 -0.99 4.57 27.60
CA LYS A 72 -0.17 4.17 28.75
C LYS A 72 0.02 5.30 29.75
N GLU A 73 0.30 6.52 29.28
CA GLU A 73 0.41 7.70 30.13
C GLU A 73 -0.89 7.98 30.88
N LYS A 74 -2.03 7.93 30.16
CA LYS A 74 -3.36 8.08 30.78
C LYS A 74 -3.62 7.03 31.86
N ASN A 75 -3.31 5.76 31.59
CA ASN A 75 -3.49 4.70 32.57
C ASN A 75 -2.62 4.92 33.82
N CYS A 76 -1.37 5.36 33.64
CA CYS A 76 -0.48 5.69 34.75
C CYS A 76 -1.07 6.81 35.62
N LEU A 77 -1.56 7.89 35.01
CA LEU A 77 -2.19 9.00 35.72
C LEU A 77 -3.47 8.57 36.47
N ILE A 78 -4.26 7.66 35.88
CA ILE A 78 -5.46 7.12 36.53
C ILE A 78 -5.07 6.29 37.77
N LEU A 79 -4.02 5.47 37.69
CA LEU A 79 -3.53 4.69 38.83
C LEU A 79 -2.95 5.60 39.93
N GLU A 80 -2.19 6.63 39.56
CA GLU A 80 -1.68 7.62 40.51
C GLU A 80 -2.82 8.37 41.21
N LEU A 81 -3.83 8.82 40.45
CA LEU A 81 -5.02 9.44 41.00
C LEU A 81 -5.76 8.48 41.96
N ALA A 82 -5.91 7.21 41.59
CA ALA A 82 -6.52 6.22 42.46
C ALA A 82 -5.77 6.07 43.80
N GLY A 83 -4.44 5.94 43.76
CA GLY A 83 -3.60 5.83 44.94
C GLY A 83 -3.65 7.06 45.85
N THR A 84 -3.67 8.27 45.27
CA THR A 84 -3.82 9.51 46.05
C THR A 84 -5.18 9.62 46.74
N LEU A 85 -6.27 9.23 46.06
CA LEU A 85 -7.61 9.24 46.64
C LEU A 85 -7.76 8.21 47.77
N LEU A 86 -7.21 7.00 47.60
CA LEU A 86 -7.19 5.98 48.64
C LEU A 86 -6.37 6.43 49.85
N SER A 87 -5.20 7.04 49.62
CA SER A 87 -4.36 7.61 50.68
C SER A 87 -5.03 8.77 51.43
N ALA A 88 -5.91 9.52 50.76
CA ALA A 88 -6.75 10.55 51.37
C ALA A 88 -7.95 9.99 52.17
N GLY A 89 -8.11 8.66 52.23
CA GLY A 89 -9.14 7.99 53.01
C GLY A 89 -10.49 7.85 52.32
N LEU A 90 -10.57 8.07 51.00
CA LEU A 90 -11.81 7.82 50.26
C LEU A 90 -12.07 6.31 50.15
N PRO A 91 -13.33 5.87 50.26
CA PRO A 91 -13.67 4.45 50.12
C PRO A 91 -13.45 3.96 48.69
N ILE A 92 -13.04 2.70 48.54
CA ILE A 92 -12.75 2.05 47.25
C ILE A 92 -13.90 2.20 46.25
N ALA A 93 -15.15 2.08 46.71
CA ALA A 93 -16.33 2.24 45.86
C ALA A 93 -16.43 3.63 45.20
N GLU A 94 -16.03 4.68 45.93
CA GLU A 94 -16.05 6.05 45.41
C GLU A 94 -14.85 6.33 44.49
N VAL A 95 -13.67 5.77 44.82
CA VAL A 95 -12.49 5.84 43.96
C VAL A 95 -12.76 5.11 42.63
N SER A 96 -13.31 3.90 42.67
CA SER A 96 -13.72 3.13 41.49
C SER A 96 -14.64 3.92 40.56
N LYS A 97 -15.64 4.61 41.14
CA LYS A 97 -16.54 5.45 40.35
C LYS A 97 -15.85 6.65 39.70
N LYS A 98 -14.81 7.22 40.34
CA LYS A 98 -14.07 8.40 39.83
C LYS A 98 -13.01 8.02 38.79
N THR A 99 -12.33 6.89 38.97
CA THR A 99 -11.21 6.46 38.12
C THR A 99 -11.63 5.49 37.03
N GLY A 100 -12.79 4.84 37.18
CA GLY A 100 -13.26 3.78 36.30
C GLY A 100 -12.53 2.46 36.47
N LEU A 101 -11.63 2.35 37.47
CA LEU A 101 -10.92 1.12 37.79
C LEU A 101 -11.83 0.16 38.56
N PRO A 102 -11.75 -1.15 38.29
CA PRO A 102 -12.50 -2.14 39.04
C PRO A 102 -12.02 -2.20 40.50
N PRO A 103 -12.92 -2.46 41.48
CA PRO A 103 -12.56 -2.54 42.89
C PRO A 103 -11.41 -3.52 43.17
N GLU A 104 -11.37 -4.64 42.43
CA GLU A 104 -10.34 -5.68 42.59
C GLU A 104 -8.93 -5.21 42.20
N GLU A 105 -8.82 -4.20 41.33
CA GLU A 105 -7.55 -3.58 40.96
C GLU A 105 -7.15 -2.51 41.99
N LEU A 106 -8.12 -1.78 42.53
CA LEU A 106 -7.90 -0.78 43.58
C LEU A 106 -7.46 -1.39 44.91
N GLU A 107 -7.94 -2.59 45.25
CA GLU A 107 -7.50 -3.33 46.44
C GLU A 107 -6.02 -3.77 46.37
N ARG A 108 -5.43 -3.76 45.18
CA ARG A 108 -4.03 -4.13 44.94
C ARG A 108 -3.07 -2.94 44.90
N LEU A 109 -3.61 -1.72 44.90
CA LEU A 109 -2.84 -0.46 44.96
C LEU A 109 -2.38 -0.19 46.40
#